data_AF-A0A8G1QY78-F1
#
_entry.id   AF-A0A8G1QY78-F1
#
_cell.length_a   1.000
_cell.length_b   1.000
_cell.length_c   1.000
_cell.angle_alpha   90.00
_cell.angle_beta   90.00
_cell.angle_gamma   90.00
#
_symmetry.space_group_name_H-M   'P 1'
#
loop_
_entity.id
_entity.type
_entity.pdbx_description
1 polymer ?
#
loop_
_entity_poly.entity_id
_entity_poly.type
_entity_poly.pdbx_seq_one_letter_code
_entity_poly.pdbx_strand_id
1 'polypeptide(L)'
;MVSTRHHPRDFPPPATGRASPPSTPSSSSTGANGSGKKWVHVPSGAITLWLIFSVPLVLWDASYVLLRPHLKLESKLHSPIWTPYALYGTIDYLYGWPAFNARNEFTIAQTILNLVETAGYIYYLVIVYTHGVTAGNTSRGQRKTKKGPMWMLKESKVVTGRPGATALLVAYSASVMTLAKTALFWLNEAFSGFADVDRNDPWTLFFLWIIPNALWIVFPSYGVYALGSEIQASLESATPRQRVGRPKSS
;
A
#
# COMPACT_ATOMS: atom_id res chain seq x y z
N MET A 1 96.42 3.01 -15.77
CA MET A 1 95.45 2.03 -16.31
C MET A 1 94.33 2.78 -17.00
N VAL A 2 93.96 2.27 -18.16
CA VAL A 2 93.07 2.83 -19.19
C VAL A 2 91.65 3.07 -18.65
N SER A 3 90.99 4.15 -19.10
CA SER A 3 89.70 4.12 -19.84
C SER A 3 88.89 5.41 -19.62
N THR A 4 88.86 6.33 -20.61
CA THR A 4 87.71 6.68 -21.48
C THR A 4 86.48 7.25 -20.73
N ARG A 5 85.78 8.33 -21.11
CA ARG A 5 85.63 9.16 -22.32
C ARG A 5 85.00 10.50 -21.87
N HIS A 6 85.34 11.58 -22.57
CA HIS A 6 84.65 12.88 -22.49
C HIS A 6 83.19 12.79 -22.99
N HIS A 7 82.26 13.51 -22.33
CA HIS A 7 81.10 14.15 -22.96
C HIS A 7 80.70 15.43 -22.18
N PRO A 8 80.10 16.45 -22.84
CA PRO A 8 80.21 17.85 -22.42
C PRO A 8 78.95 18.47 -21.79
N ARG A 9 79.24 19.38 -20.85
CA ARG A 9 78.52 20.60 -20.41
C ARG A 9 77.12 20.46 -19.79
N ASP A 10 77.10 20.84 -18.51
CA ASP A 10 75.93 21.17 -17.70
C ASP A 10 75.06 22.25 -18.35
N PHE A 11 73.75 22.02 -18.39
CA PHE A 11 72.75 23.03 -18.77
C PHE A 11 72.35 23.86 -17.54
N PRO A 12 72.27 25.20 -17.64
CA PRO A 12 71.81 26.04 -16.54
C PRO A 12 70.28 25.93 -16.33
N PRO A 13 69.79 26.10 -15.08
CA PRO A 13 68.37 26.05 -14.77
C PRO A 13 67.61 27.28 -15.36
N PRO A 14 66.34 27.13 -15.76
CA PRO A 14 65.59 28.19 -16.40
C PRO A 14 65.18 29.31 -15.41
N ALA A 15 65.18 30.54 -15.94
CA ALA A 15 64.89 31.78 -15.22
C ALA A 15 63.40 31.94 -14.87
N THR A 16 63.18 32.59 -13.73
CA THR A 16 61.89 32.95 -13.13
C THR A 16 61.02 33.87 -14.01
N GLY A 17 59.72 33.59 -14.05
CA GLY A 17 58.70 34.43 -14.69
C GLY A 17 57.35 34.38 -13.95
N ARG A 18 57.07 35.48 -13.24
CA ARG A 18 55.76 36.07 -12.86
C ARG A 18 54.62 35.18 -12.30
N ALA A 19 54.25 35.45 -11.05
CA ALA A 19 53.06 34.94 -10.38
C ALA A 19 51.75 35.38 -11.06
N SER A 20 50.80 34.45 -11.18
CA SER A 20 49.41 34.70 -11.61
C SER A 20 48.49 34.85 -10.39
N PRO A 21 47.47 35.73 -10.42
CA PRO A 21 46.56 35.95 -9.29
C PRO A 21 45.59 34.76 -9.08
N PRO A 22 45.07 34.56 -7.87
CA PRO A 22 44.18 33.44 -7.57
C PRO A 22 42.85 33.59 -8.30
N SER A 23 42.42 32.50 -8.93
CA SER A 23 41.13 32.35 -9.60
C SER A 23 39.98 32.48 -8.59
N THR A 24 39.17 33.53 -8.75
CA THR A 24 37.82 33.61 -8.17
C THR A 24 37.00 32.40 -8.59
N PRO A 25 36.33 31.69 -7.66
CA PRO A 25 35.42 30.63 -8.03
C PRO A 25 34.22 31.24 -8.76
N SER A 26 34.04 30.83 -10.01
CA SER A 26 32.82 31.08 -10.78
C SER A 26 31.65 30.48 -10.00
N SER A 27 30.85 31.36 -9.39
CA SER A 27 29.54 31.01 -8.88
C SER A 27 28.71 30.50 -10.05
N SER A 28 28.63 29.19 -10.19
CA SER A 28 27.60 28.54 -10.99
C SER A 28 26.27 28.92 -10.35
N SER A 29 25.66 29.98 -10.88
CA SER A 29 24.26 30.30 -10.65
C SER A 29 23.44 29.13 -11.21
N THR A 30 23.33 28.07 -10.42
CA THR A 30 22.30 27.06 -10.58
C THR A 30 21.02 27.80 -10.27
N GLY A 31 20.41 28.36 -11.31
CA GLY A 31 19.10 28.97 -11.24
C GLY A 31 18.21 28.01 -10.49
N ALA A 32 17.72 28.46 -9.34
CA ALA A 32 16.71 27.78 -8.56
C ALA A 32 15.43 27.71 -9.40
N ASN A 33 15.36 26.74 -10.31
CA ASN A 33 14.12 26.27 -10.88
C ASN A 33 13.41 25.50 -9.76
N GLY A 34 12.76 26.25 -8.88
CA GLY A 34 11.91 25.77 -7.80
C GLY A 34 10.60 25.14 -8.30
N SER A 35 10.66 24.28 -9.32
CA SER A 35 9.63 23.26 -9.50
C SER A 35 9.91 22.14 -8.50
N GLY A 36 9.60 22.40 -7.23
CA GLY A 36 9.68 21.39 -6.18
C GLY A 36 9.02 20.12 -6.71
N LYS A 37 9.80 19.03 -6.83
CA LYS A 37 9.33 17.76 -7.39
C LYS A 37 8.06 17.38 -6.63
N LYS A 38 6.91 17.52 -7.31
CA LYS A 38 5.61 17.24 -6.71
C LYS A 38 5.63 15.77 -6.34
N TRP A 39 5.41 15.46 -5.05
CA TRP A 39 5.39 14.10 -4.54
C TRP A 39 4.46 13.20 -5.39
N VAL A 40 4.78 11.92 -5.50
CA VAL A 40 4.10 11.00 -6.42
C VAL A 40 3.82 9.67 -5.72
N HIS A 41 2.56 9.22 -5.80
CA HIS A 41 2.16 7.86 -5.49
C HIS A 41 2.16 7.00 -6.76
N VAL A 42 2.67 5.77 -6.67
CA VAL A 42 2.55 4.77 -7.74
C VAL A 42 1.73 3.58 -7.25
N PRO A 43 0.41 3.52 -7.58
CA PRO A 43 -0.43 2.39 -7.20
C PRO A 43 0.12 1.06 -7.69
N SER A 44 0.30 0.11 -6.77
CA SER A 44 0.68 -1.27 -7.12
C SER A 44 -0.47 -1.94 -7.87
N GLY A 45 -0.16 -2.56 -9.02
CA GLY A 45 -1.13 -3.35 -9.79
C GLY A 45 -1.70 -4.52 -8.99
N ALA A 46 -0.86 -5.16 -8.16
CA ALA A 46 -1.28 -6.26 -7.29
C ALA A 46 -2.27 -5.79 -6.20
N ILE A 47 -1.98 -4.67 -5.54
CA ILE A 47 -2.90 -4.07 -4.55
C ILE A 47 -4.20 -3.66 -5.24
N THR A 48 -4.12 -3.00 -6.41
CA THR A 48 -5.32 -2.57 -7.13
C THR A 48 -6.20 -3.75 -7.52
N LEU A 49 -5.61 -4.83 -8.05
CA LEU A 49 -6.32 -6.06 -8.39
C LEU A 49 -6.96 -6.70 -7.15
N TRP A 50 -6.21 -6.81 -6.06
CA TRP A 50 -6.72 -7.32 -4.80
C TRP A 50 -7.90 -6.52 -4.28
N LEU A 51 -7.83 -5.18 -4.31
CA LEU A 51 -8.93 -4.32 -3.85
C LEU A 51 -10.17 -4.42 -4.74
N ILE A 52 -10.00 -4.54 -6.05
CA ILE A 52 -11.13 -4.74 -6.98
C ILE A 52 -11.88 -6.05 -6.67
N PHE A 53 -11.17 -7.09 -6.25
CA PHE A 53 -11.77 -8.37 -5.88
C PHE A 53 -12.32 -8.38 -4.44
N SER A 54 -11.53 -7.90 -3.48
CA SER A 54 -11.85 -7.97 -2.05
C SER A 54 -12.97 -7.03 -1.64
N VAL A 55 -13.05 -5.82 -2.21
CA VAL A 55 -14.10 -4.85 -1.82
C VAL A 55 -15.52 -5.40 -2.05
N PRO A 56 -15.89 -5.90 -3.24
CA PRO A 56 -17.20 -6.51 -3.45
C PRO A 56 -17.44 -7.72 -2.53
N LEU A 57 -16.41 -8.54 -2.30
CA LEU A 57 -16.52 -9.74 -1.49
C LEU A 57 -16.75 -9.42 -0.01
N VAL A 58 -16.06 -8.41 0.54
CA VAL A 58 -16.25 -7.95 1.93
C VAL A 58 -17.60 -7.25 2.09
N LEU A 59 -18.08 -6.52 1.09
CA LEU A 59 -19.43 -5.94 1.13
C LEU A 59 -20.51 -7.02 1.10
N TRP A 60 -20.32 -8.06 0.29
CA TRP A 60 -21.18 -9.23 0.28
C TRP A 60 -21.17 -9.89 1.67
N ASP A 61 -19.99 -10.22 2.21
CA ASP A 61 -19.84 -10.78 3.55
C ASP A 61 -20.51 -9.94 4.65
N ALA A 62 -20.27 -8.62 4.65
CA ALA A 62 -20.87 -7.72 5.63
C ALA A 62 -22.40 -7.72 5.55
N SER A 63 -22.96 -7.72 4.34
CA SER A 63 -24.42 -7.78 4.19
C SER A 63 -25.01 -9.12 4.61
N TYR A 64 -24.30 -10.25 4.46
CA TYR A 64 -24.73 -11.51 5.08
C TYR A 64 -24.81 -11.38 6.61
N VAL A 65 -23.73 -10.94 7.25
CA VAL A 65 -23.64 -10.90 8.72
C VAL A 65 -24.69 -9.96 9.30
N LEU A 66 -24.86 -8.76 8.72
CA LEU A 66 -25.81 -7.76 9.20
C LEU A 66 -27.28 -8.13 8.90
N LEU A 67 -27.54 -8.79 7.76
CA LEU A 67 -28.90 -9.22 7.41
C LEU A 67 -29.25 -10.60 7.95
N ARG A 68 -28.32 -11.33 8.59
CA ARG A 68 -28.52 -12.67 9.15
C ARG A 68 -29.85 -12.84 9.92
N PRO A 69 -30.31 -11.90 10.77
CA PRO A 69 -31.60 -12.03 11.46
C PRO A 69 -32.81 -12.20 10.51
N HIS A 70 -32.72 -11.65 9.31
CA HIS A 70 -33.77 -11.64 8.28
C HIS A 70 -33.59 -12.75 7.24
N LEU A 71 -32.41 -13.38 7.17
CA LEU A 71 -32.03 -14.39 6.17
C LEU A 71 -32.27 -15.83 6.65
N LYS A 72 -33.33 -16.08 7.42
CA LYS A 72 -33.72 -17.44 7.85
C LYS A 72 -33.81 -18.36 6.63
N LEU A 73 -33.40 -19.62 6.78
CA LEU A 73 -33.22 -20.59 5.68
C LEU A 73 -34.48 -20.79 4.81
N GLU A 74 -35.66 -20.56 5.38
CA GLU A 74 -36.96 -20.64 4.71
C GLU A 74 -37.39 -19.34 3.98
N SER A 75 -36.62 -18.26 4.12
CA SER A 75 -36.93 -16.97 3.49
C SER A 75 -36.45 -16.94 2.03
N LYS A 76 -37.31 -16.45 1.13
CA LYS A 76 -36.96 -16.20 -0.28
C LYS A 76 -35.81 -15.18 -0.46
N LEU A 77 -35.40 -14.49 0.60
CA LEU A 77 -34.31 -13.51 0.59
C LEU A 77 -32.93 -14.17 0.68
N HIS A 78 -32.84 -15.38 1.22
CA HIS A 78 -31.57 -16.11 1.35
C HIS A 78 -31.09 -16.68 0.01
N SER A 79 -32.01 -17.21 -0.80
CA SER A 79 -31.69 -17.73 -2.13
C SER A 79 -31.87 -16.64 -3.21
N PRO A 80 -30.97 -16.51 -4.19
CA PRO A 80 -29.77 -17.32 -4.45
C PRO A 80 -28.46 -16.71 -3.91
N ILE A 81 -28.49 -15.46 -3.43
CA ILE A 81 -27.28 -14.64 -3.16
C ILE A 81 -26.52 -15.11 -1.92
N TRP A 82 -27.22 -15.60 -0.90
CA TRP A 82 -26.64 -16.00 0.39
C TRP A 82 -26.50 -17.51 0.57
N THR A 83 -26.92 -18.30 -0.42
CA THR A 83 -26.85 -19.76 -0.41
C THR A 83 -25.47 -20.31 0.00
N PRO A 84 -24.32 -19.75 -0.43
CA PRO A 84 -23.03 -20.25 0.02
C PRO A 84 -22.82 -20.15 1.54
N TYR A 85 -23.43 -19.16 2.19
CA TYR A 85 -23.33 -18.99 3.64
C TYR A 85 -24.18 -19.99 4.44
N ALA A 86 -25.18 -20.63 3.82
CA ALA A 86 -25.85 -21.78 4.45
C ALA A 86 -24.86 -22.92 4.70
N LEU A 87 -23.96 -23.17 3.74
CA LEU A 87 -22.89 -24.15 3.88
C LEU A 87 -21.79 -23.61 4.79
N TYR A 88 -21.31 -22.39 4.53
CA TYR A 88 -20.19 -21.84 5.28
C TYR A 88 -20.48 -21.70 6.77
N GLY A 89 -21.70 -21.30 7.15
CA GLY A 89 -22.12 -21.23 8.56
C GLY A 89 -22.20 -22.59 9.28
N THR A 90 -22.13 -23.71 8.56
CA THR A 90 -21.96 -25.04 9.18
C THR A 90 -20.49 -25.40 9.41
N ILE A 91 -19.60 -24.82 8.60
CA ILE A 91 -18.15 -25.03 8.68
C ILE A 91 -17.57 -24.13 9.76
N ASP A 92 -17.88 -22.83 9.73
CA ASP A 92 -17.45 -21.86 10.73
C ASP A 92 -18.67 -21.36 11.50
N TYR A 93 -18.77 -21.74 12.78
CA TYR A 93 -19.92 -21.40 13.61
C TYR A 93 -19.99 -19.91 13.97
N LEU A 94 -18.92 -19.12 13.87
CA LEU A 94 -18.99 -17.65 13.94
C LEU A 94 -19.91 -17.08 12.85
N TYR A 95 -19.98 -17.75 11.71
CA TYR A 95 -20.86 -17.40 10.59
C TYR A 95 -22.24 -18.09 10.65
N GLY A 96 -22.43 -19.03 11.56
CA GLY A 96 -23.64 -19.84 11.70
C GLY A 96 -24.68 -19.28 12.68
N TRP A 97 -25.76 -20.06 12.80
CA TRP A 97 -26.78 -19.89 13.84
C TRP A 97 -26.30 -20.17 15.27
N PRO A 98 -25.34 -21.08 15.54
CA PRO A 98 -24.82 -21.29 16.88
C PRO A 98 -24.28 -20.01 17.53
N ALA A 99 -23.37 -19.28 16.87
CA ALA A 99 -22.86 -18.01 17.39
C ALA A 99 -23.95 -16.95 17.53
N PHE A 100 -24.89 -16.87 16.57
CA PHE A 100 -25.99 -15.93 16.63
C PHE A 100 -26.92 -16.17 17.84
N ASN A 101 -27.30 -17.43 18.08
CA ASN A 101 -28.16 -17.81 19.19
C ASN A 101 -27.44 -17.67 20.55
N ALA A 102 -26.12 -17.90 20.57
CA ALA A 102 -25.28 -17.70 21.75
C ALA A 102 -25.00 -16.21 22.06
N ARG A 103 -25.52 -15.27 21.24
CA ARG A 103 -25.20 -13.83 21.34
C ARG A 103 -23.70 -13.56 21.29
N ASN A 104 -22.96 -14.34 20.51
CA ASN A 104 -21.56 -14.05 20.23
C ASN A 104 -21.47 -12.96 19.15
N GLU A 105 -21.17 -11.74 19.58
CA GLU A 105 -21.17 -10.54 18.73
C GLU A 105 -19.81 -10.27 18.06
N PHE A 106 -18.82 -11.15 18.25
CA PHE A 106 -17.48 -10.97 17.69
C PHE A 106 -17.51 -10.81 16.17
N THR A 107 -18.24 -11.66 15.45
CA THR A 107 -18.37 -11.58 13.99
C THR A 107 -18.98 -10.25 13.54
N ILE A 108 -19.97 -9.73 14.28
CA ILE A 108 -20.60 -8.44 13.94
C ILE A 108 -19.59 -7.29 14.16
N ALA A 109 -18.86 -7.29 15.27
CA ALA A 109 -17.83 -6.30 15.53
C ALA A 109 -16.74 -6.30 14.44
N GLN A 110 -16.30 -7.49 14.03
CA GLN A 110 -15.38 -7.69 12.90
C GLN A 110 -15.96 -7.15 11.59
N THR A 111 -17.25 -7.37 11.34
CA THR A 111 -17.96 -6.83 10.16
C THR A 111 -17.98 -5.30 10.14
N ILE A 112 -18.17 -4.63 11.29
CA ILE A 112 -18.13 -3.16 11.35
C ILE A 112 -16.74 -2.63 10.99
N LEU A 113 -15.66 -3.25 11.49
CA LEU A 113 -14.30 -2.89 11.10
C LEU A 113 -14.05 -3.15 9.61
N ASN A 114 -14.52 -4.29 9.07
CA ASN A 114 -14.52 -4.58 7.63
C ASN A 114 -15.14 -3.44 6.80
N LEU A 115 -16.25 -2.86 7.24
CA LEU A 115 -16.90 -1.73 6.53
C LEU A 115 -16.06 -0.45 6.58
N VAL A 116 -15.42 -0.14 7.71
CA VAL A 116 -14.52 1.02 7.84
C VAL A 116 -13.30 0.87 6.93
N GLU A 117 -12.68 -0.31 6.92
CA GLU A 117 -11.55 -0.63 6.04
C GLU A 117 -11.95 -0.53 4.57
N THR A 118 -13.11 -1.11 4.24
CA THR A 118 -13.67 -1.10 2.88
C THR A 118 -13.94 0.32 2.40
N ALA A 119 -14.45 1.21 3.26
CA ALA A 119 -14.61 2.62 2.93
C ALA A 119 -13.25 3.29 2.60
N GLY A 120 -12.19 2.96 3.36
CA GLY A 120 -10.83 3.41 3.07
C GLY A 120 -10.29 2.89 1.73
N TYR A 121 -10.51 1.62 1.41
CA TYR A 121 -10.12 1.04 0.13
C TYR A 121 -10.91 1.60 -1.05
N ILE A 122 -12.22 1.83 -0.90
CA ILE A 122 -13.05 2.49 -1.92
C ILE A 122 -12.52 3.91 -2.15
N TYR A 123 -12.25 4.68 -1.08
CA TYR A 123 -11.65 6.00 -1.19
C TYR A 123 -10.33 5.97 -1.97
N TYR A 124 -9.44 5.02 -1.64
CA TYR A 124 -8.18 4.83 -2.36
C TYR A 124 -8.41 4.59 -3.86
N LEU A 125 -9.27 3.62 -4.21
CA LEU A 125 -9.60 3.29 -5.60
C LEU A 125 -10.21 4.49 -6.34
N VAL A 126 -11.08 5.26 -5.70
CA VAL A 126 -11.68 6.48 -6.26
C VAL A 126 -10.61 7.53 -6.55
N ILE A 127 -9.66 7.76 -5.62
CA ILE A 127 -8.57 8.71 -5.85
C ILE A 127 -7.67 8.25 -7.00
N VAL A 128 -7.32 6.95 -7.06
CA VAL A 128 -6.54 6.39 -8.16
C VAL A 128 -7.27 6.54 -9.50
N TYR A 129 -8.59 6.32 -9.53
CA TYR A 129 -9.39 6.43 -10.75
C TYR A 129 -9.56 7.88 -11.24
N THR A 130 -9.80 8.81 -10.30
CA THR A 130 -10.09 10.21 -10.62
C THR A 130 -8.81 11.01 -10.90
N HIS A 131 -7.78 10.85 -10.07
CA HIS A 131 -6.54 11.63 -10.10
C HIS A 131 -5.34 10.89 -10.73
N GLY A 132 -5.48 9.60 -11.04
CA GLY A 132 -4.42 8.83 -11.69
C GLY A 132 -4.18 9.22 -13.14
N VAL A 133 -2.91 9.32 -13.51
CA VAL A 133 -2.44 9.46 -14.90
C VAL A 133 -1.54 8.30 -15.29
N THR A 134 -1.57 7.87 -16.54
CA THR A 134 -0.71 6.79 -17.05
C THR A 134 0.75 7.24 -17.07
N ALA A 135 1.64 6.44 -16.47
CA ALA A 135 3.08 6.67 -16.47
C ALA A 135 3.60 6.70 -17.92
N GLY A 136 4.14 7.84 -18.36
CA GLY A 136 4.67 8.05 -19.72
C GLY A 136 3.95 9.11 -20.57
N ASN A 137 2.72 9.51 -20.21
CA ASN A 137 1.98 10.57 -20.91
C ASN A 137 2.16 11.97 -20.30
N THR A 138 3.04 12.13 -19.30
CA THR A 138 3.29 13.40 -18.61
C THR A 138 3.92 14.49 -19.49
N SER A 139 4.38 14.15 -20.71
CA SER A 139 5.15 15.07 -21.56
C SER A 139 4.48 15.46 -22.89
N ARG A 140 3.35 14.87 -23.29
CA ARG A 140 2.80 15.11 -24.64
C ARG A 140 1.28 14.93 -24.73
N GLY A 141 0.55 15.96 -24.30
CA GLY A 141 -0.89 16.11 -24.49
C GLY A 141 -1.73 15.09 -23.70
N GLN A 142 -2.74 15.58 -22.98
CA GLN A 142 -3.79 14.73 -22.41
C GLN A 142 -4.54 13.98 -23.51
N ARG A 143 -3.99 12.88 -24.02
CA ARG A 143 -4.77 11.92 -24.78
C ARG A 143 -5.69 11.26 -23.76
N LYS A 144 -6.98 11.59 -23.79
CA LYS A 144 -8.02 10.99 -22.93
C LYS A 144 -7.97 9.47 -23.11
N THR A 145 -7.21 8.77 -22.27
CA THR A 145 -7.26 7.32 -22.18
C THR A 145 -8.69 6.96 -21.75
N LYS A 146 -9.32 6.04 -22.45
CA LYS A 146 -10.66 5.57 -22.08
C LYS A 146 -10.55 4.90 -20.72
N LYS A 147 -11.04 5.57 -19.66
CA LYS A 147 -11.00 5.10 -18.27
C LYS A 147 -11.98 3.93 -18.06
N GLY A 148 -11.62 2.76 -18.57
CA GLY A 148 -12.34 1.51 -18.35
C GLY A 148 -11.80 0.69 -17.17
N PRO A 149 -12.49 -0.39 -16.77
CA PRO A 149 -12.00 -1.31 -15.74
C PRO A 149 -10.64 -1.94 -16.12
N MET A 150 -10.40 -2.17 -17.41
CA MET A 150 -9.12 -2.69 -17.89
C MET A 150 -7.97 -1.66 -17.80
N TRP A 151 -8.29 -0.35 -17.78
CA TRP A 151 -7.31 0.71 -17.52
C TRP A 151 -6.83 0.68 -16.06
N MET A 152 -7.74 0.39 -15.11
CA MET A 152 -7.39 0.22 -13.68
C MET A 152 -6.41 -0.96 -13.47
N LEU A 153 -6.45 -1.99 -14.32
CA LEU A 153 -5.65 -3.20 -14.14
C LEU A 153 -4.33 -3.23 -14.92
N LYS A 154 -4.27 -2.69 -16.15
CA LYS A 154 -3.13 -2.93 -17.06
C LYS A 154 -2.11 -1.79 -17.14
N GLU A 155 -2.49 -0.55 -16.86
CA GLU A 155 -1.61 0.59 -17.04
C GLU A 155 -0.95 1.03 -15.74
N SER A 156 0.36 1.28 -15.74
CA SER A 156 1.06 1.90 -14.62
C SER A 156 0.49 3.29 -14.37
N LYS A 157 -0.04 3.50 -13.16
CA LYS A 157 -0.73 4.73 -12.76
C LYS A 157 0.15 5.54 -11.83
N VAL A 158 -0.09 6.85 -11.84
CA VAL A 158 0.65 7.82 -11.04
C VAL A 158 -0.33 8.83 -10.48
N VAL A 159 -0.33 9.05 -9.16
CA VAL A 159 -1.17 10.06 -8.50
C VAL A 159 -0.27 11.08 -7.82
N THR A 160 -0.37 12.36 -8.23
CA THR A 160 0.58 13.39 -7.79
C THR A 160 0.05 14.27 -6.67
N GLY A 161 0.94 14.71 -5.79
CA GLY A 161 0.71 15.66 -4.71
C GLY A 161 -0.08 15.09 -3.53
N ARG A 162 -0.74 16.00 -2.80
CA ARG A 162 -1.50 15.68 -1.58
C ARG A 162 -2.56 14.58 -1.77
N PRO A 163 -3.35 14.52 -2.88
CA PRO A 163 -4.32 13.45 -3.07
C PRO A 163 -3.69 12.05 -3.06
N GLY A 164 -2.55 11.88 -3.75
CA GLY A 164 -1.85 10.60 -3.74
C GLY A 164 -1.27 10.27 -2.36
N ALA A 165 -0.75 11.27 -1.63
CA ALA A 165 -0.16 11.05 -0.31
C ALA A 165 -1.23 10.63 0.70
N THR A 166 -2.39 11.29 0.67
CA THR A 166 -3.54 10.91 1.49
C THR A 166 -4.06 9.53 1.10
N ALA A 167 -4.17 9.22 -0.19
CA ALA A 167 -4.61 7.90 -0.64
C ALA A 167 -3.65 6.79 -0.16
N LEU A 168 -2.34 6.98 -0.33
CA LEU A 168 -1.32 6.06 0.18
C LEU A 168 -1.47 5.80 1.68
N LEU A 169 -1.61 6.87 2.48
CA LEU A 169 -1.78 6.75 3.93
C LEU A 169 -3.07 6.00 4.30
N VAL A 170 -4.20 6.32 3.65
CA VAL A 170 -5.49 5.65 3.91
C VAL A 170 -5.41 4.16 3.57
N ALA A 171 -4.84 3.81 2.42
CA ALA A 171 -4.69 2.40 2.03
C ALA A 171 -3.72 1.64 2.96
N TYR A 172 -2.64 2.28 3.41
CA TYR A 172 -1.74 1.69 4.39
C TYR A 172 -2.44 1.43 5.73
N SER A 173 -3.15 2.43 6.26
CA SER A 173 -3.90 2.28 7.52
C SER A 173 -4.99 1.21 7.43
N ALA A 174 -5.73 1.16 6.32
CA ALA A 174 -6.70 0.10 6.07
C ALA A 174 -6.02 -1.29 6.01
N SER A 175 -4.85 -1.41 5.36
CA SER A 175 -4.09 -2.67 5.28
C SER A 175 -3.63 -3.15 6.66
N VAL A 176 -3.14 -2.24 7.51
CA VAL A 176 -2.77 -2.57 8.90
C VAL A 176 -3.99 -3.02 9.71
N MET A 177 -5.12 -2.32 9.56
CA MET A 177 -6.36 -2.67 10.25
C MET A 177 -6.86 -4.05 9.83
N THR A 178 -6.89 -4.34 8.52
CA THR A 178 -7.27 -5.67 8.01
C THR A 178 -6.36 -6.74 8.59
N LEU A 179 -5.03 -6.54 8.56
CA LEU A 179 -4.08 -7.52 9.09
C LEU A 179 -4.26 -7.77 10.59
N ALA A 180 -4.35 -6.70 11.39
CA ALA A 180 -4.52 -6.80 12.84
C ALA A 180 -5.84 -7.50 13.21
N LYS A 181 -6.92 -7.16 12.49
CA LYS A 181 -8.22 -7.76 12.67
C LYS A 181 -8.21 -9.26 12.31
N THR A 182 -7.63 -9.63 11.17
CA THR A 182 -7.53 -11.05 10.77
C THR A 182 -6.66 -11.84 11.75
N ALA A 183 -5.56 -11.25 12.25
CA ALA A 183 -4.76 -11.88 13.29
C ALA A 183 -5.57 -12.09 14.58
N LEU A 184 -6.39 -11.12 14.98
CA LEU A 184 -7.28 -11.25 16.13
C LEU A 184 -8.32 -12.36 15.93
N PHE A 185 -8.87 -12.53 14.72
CA PHE A 185 -9.77 -13.64 14.39
C PHE A 185 -9.08 -15.00 14.60
N TRP A 186 -7.87 -15.19 14.08
CA TRP A 186 -7.11 -16.43 14.26
C TRP A 186 -6.74 -16.70 15.73
N LEU A 187 -6.35 -15.65 16.46
CA LEU A 187 -6.03 -15.78 17.89
C LEU A 187 -7.27 -16.12 18.71
N ASN A 188 -8.42 -15.52 18.39
CA ASN A 188 -9.69 -15.87 19.04
C ASN A 188 -10.02 -17.35 18.83
N GLU A 189 -9.89 -17.86 17.60
CA GLU A 189 -10.10 -19.27 17.30
C GLU A 189 -9.13 -20.18 18.07
N ALA A 190 -7.84 -19.86 18.06
CA ALA A 190 -6.82 -20.62 18.76
C ALA A 190 -7.04 -20.65 20.27
N PHE A 191 -7.41 -19.53 20.88
CA PHE A 191 -7.68 -19.43 22.33
C PHE A 191 -9.00 -20.07 22.74
N SER A 192 -9.96 -20.20 21.81
CA SER A 192 -11.19 -20.97 22.04
C SER A 192 -10.98 -22.49 21.94
N GLY A 193 -9.78 -22.95 21.54
CA GLY A 193 -9.51 -24.35 21.27
C GLY A 193 -10.11 -24.83 19.93
N PHE A 194 -10.26 -23.93 18.96
CA PHE A 194 -10.91 -24.18 17.67
C PHE A 194 -12.38 -24.58 17.76
N ALA A 195 -13.09 -24.11 18.80
CA ALA A 195 -14.46 -24.54 19.11
C ALA A 195 -15.46 -24.29 17.96
N ASP A 196 -15.17 -23.33 17.08
CA ASP A 196 -16.08 -22.99 16.00
C ASP A 196 -15.81 -23.77 14.71
N VAL A 197 -14.67 -24.49 14.61
CA VAL A 197 -14.25 -25.22 13.40
C VAL A 197 -13.73 -26.66 13.61
N ASP A 198 -13.51 -27.11 14.84
CA ASP A 198 -12.89 -28.39 15.20
C ASP A 198 -13.56 -29.65 14.61
N ARG A 199 -14.88 -29.61 14.45
CA ARG A 199 -15.70 -30.72 13.93
C ARG A 199 -15.53 -31.02 12.45
N ASN A 200 -14.90 -30.13 11.69
CA ASN A 200 -14.75 -30.30 10.25
C ASN A 200 -13.63 -31.29 9.93
N ASP A 201 -13.77 -32.04 8.84
CA ASP A 201 -12.66 -32.86 8.36
C ASP A 201 -11.50 -31.97 7.88
N PRO A 202 -10.24 -32.48 7.90
CA PRO A 202 -9.07 -31.68 7.57
C PRO A 202 -9.10 -31.06 6.17
N TRP A 203 -9.74 -31.69 5.19
CA TRP A 203 -9.82 -31.17 3.83
C TRP A 203 -10.80 -30.01 3.71
N THR A 204 -11.98 -30.14 4.31
CA THR A 204 -12.95 -29.04 4.42
C THR A 204 -12.32 -27.85 5.13
N LEU A 205 -11.67 -28.08 6.29
CA LEU A 205 -11.01 -27.01 7.04
C LEU A 205 -9.92 -26.33 6.20
N PHE A 206 -9.09 -27.11 5.51
CA PHE A 206 -8.00 -26.57 4.70
C PHE A 206 -8.50 -25.68 3.55
N PHE A 207 -9.46 -26.15 2.76
CA PHE A 207 -9.93 -25.43 1.58
C PHE A 207 -10.93 -24.33 1.87
N LEU A 208 -11.81 -24.51 2.87
CA LEU A 208 -12.92 -23.60 3.11
C LEU A 208 -12.68 -22.65 4.28
N TRP A 209 -11.71 -22.94 5.15
CA TRP A 209 -11.36 -22.05 6.27
C TRP A 209 -9.91 -21.54 6.21
N ILE A 210 -8.92 -22.41 6.10
CA ILE A 210 -7.49 -22.00 6.14
C ILE A 210 -7.12 -21.15 4.93
N ILE A 211 -7.33 -21.65 3.71
CA ILE A 211 -6.93 -20.93 2.49
C ILE A 211 -7.60 -19.56 2.40
N PRO A 212 -8.94 -19.43 2.53
CA PRO A 212 -9.60 -18.14 2.46
C PRO A 212 -9.06 -17.17 3.50
N ASN A 213 -8.97 -17.58 4.77
CA ASN A 213 -8.48 -16.68 5.82
C ASN A 213 -6.99 -16.34 5.68
N ALA A 214 -6.15 -17.26 5.18
CA ALA A 214 -4.74 -17.01 4.94
C ALA A 214 -4.50 -15.94 3.86
N LEU A 215 -5.35 -15.88 2.83
CA LEU A 215 -5.27 -14.81 1.82
C LEU A 215 -5.46 -13.41 2.46
N TRP A 216 -6.30 -13.30 3.49
CA TRP A 216 -6.51 -12.06 4.26
C TRP A 216 -5.39 -11.76 5.26
N ILE A 217 -4.39 -12.62 5.39
CA ILE A 217 -3.13 -12.31 6.05
C ILE A 217 -2.10 -11.89 5.00
N VAL A 218 -1.94 -12.68 3.94
CA VAL A 218 -0.90 -12.48 2.92
C VAL A 218 -1.06 -11.16 2.17
N PHE A 219 -2.26 -10.87 1.64
CA PHE A 219 -2.46 -9.66 0.81
C PHE A 219 -2.38 -8.36 1.63
N PRO A 220 -3.00 -8.26 2.82
CA PRO A 220 -2.80 -7.10 3.68
C PRO A 220 -1.36 -6.95 4.15
N SER A 221 -0.64 -8.04 4.46
CA SER A 221 0.79 -7.97 4.80
C SER A 221 1.62 -7.40 3.65
N TYR A 222 1.35 -7.85 2.42
CA TYR A 222 1.97 -7.28 1.23
C TYR A 222 1.62 -5.79 1.05
N GLY A 223 0.37 -5.40 1.30
CA GLY A 223 -0.08 -4.01 1.29
C GLY A 223 0.66 -3.15 2.30
N VAL A 224 0.78 -3.61 3.55
CA VAL A 224 1.54 -2.94 4.61
C VAL A 224 3.00 -2.78 4.20
N TYR A 225 3.63 -3.83 3.68
CA TYR A 225 5.01 -3.77 3.22
C TYR A 225 5.18 -2.78 2.06
N ALA A 226 4.46 -2.97 0.96
CA ALA A 226 4.65 -2.18 -0.25
C ALA A 226 4.32 -0.69 -0.06
N LEU A 227 3.17 -0.38 0.57
CA LEU A 227 2.77 1.00 0.85
C LEU A 227 3.65 1.62 1.94
N GLY A 228 4.04 0.83 2.95
CA GLY A 228 4.94 1.27 4.01
C GLY A 228 6.34 1.62 3.50
N SER A 229 6.91 0.81 2.61
CA SER A 229 8.19 1.09 1.97
C SER A 229 8.16 2.39 1.15
N GLU A 230 7.05 2.68 0.47
CA GLU A 230 6.87 3.94 -0.27
C GLU A 230 6.79 5.15 0.68
N ILE A 231 6.10 5.01 1.81
CA ILE A 231 6.08 6.02 2.87
C ILE A 231 7.49 6.27 3.41
N GLN A 232 8.23 5.21 3.74
CA GLN A 232 9.60 5.30 4.26
C GLN A 232 10.53 6.02 3.27
N ALA A 233 10.56 5.59 2.00
CA ALA A 233 11.37 6.23 0.96
C ALA A 233 10.99 7.72 0.77
N SER A 234 9.71 8.06 0.94
CA SER A 234 9.25 9.45 0.89
C SER A 234 9.76 10.29 2.08
N LEU A 235 9.87 9.69 3.27
CA LEU A 235 10.39 10.37 4.46
C LEU A 235 11.91 10.53 4.40
N GLU A 236 12.64 9.54 3.89
CA GLU A 236 14.10 9.59 3.72
C GLU A 236 14.53 10.65 2.68
N SER A 237 13.71 10.83 1.64
CA SER A 237 13.95 11.85 0.60
C SER A 237 13.41 13.24 0.95
N ALA A 238 12.66 13.38 2.05
CA ALA A 238 12.11 14.66 2.47
C ALA A 238 13.20 15.58 3.04
N THR A 239 13.27 16.81 2.54
CA THR A 239 14.12 17.83 3.15
C THR A 239 13.61 18.14 4.56
N PRO A 240 14.46 18.15 5.60
CA PRO A 240 14.07 18.50 6.95
C PRO A 240 13.36 19.86 6.97
N ARG A 241 12.18 19.91 7.58
CA ARG A 241 11.44 21.16 7.75
C ARG A 241 12.32 22.09 8.60
N GLN A 242 12.81 23.20 8.02
CA GLN A 242 13.52 24.21 8.81
C GLN A 242 12.61 24.66 9.94
N ARG A 243 13.03 24.43 11.19
CA ARG A 243 12.40 25.07 12.35
C ARG A 243 12.49 26.57 12.09
N VAL A 244 11.34 27.23 11.99
CA VAL A 244 11.28 28.70 11.95
C VAL A 244 12.01 29.19 13.20
N GLY A 245 13.22 29.70 13.00
CA GLY A 245 14.05 30.22 14.08
C GLY A 245 13.29 31.35 14.76
N ARG A 246 13.17 31.26 16.08
CA ARG A 246 12.67 32.33 16.94
C ARG A 246 13.40 33.63 16.54
N PRO A 247 12.69 34.73 16.23
CA PRO A 247 13.36 35.98 15.89
C PRO A 247 14.26 36.38 17.06
N LYS A 248 15.54 36.66 16.77
CA LYS A 248 16.46 37.22 17.75
C LYS A 248 15.91 38.61 18.11
N SER A 249 15.50 38.80 19.36
CA SER A 249 15.25 40.14 19.88
C SER A 249 16.59 40.88 19.83
N SER A 250 16.62 41.97 19.08
CA SER A 250 17.67 42.99 19.21
C SER A 250 17.51 43.73 20.54
#